data_AF-A0A8S3AIJ5-F1
#
_entry.id   AF-A0A8S3AIJ5-F1
#
_cell.length_a   1.000
_cell.length_b   1.000
_cell.length_c   1.000
_cell.angle_alpha   90.00
_cell.angle_beta   90.00
_cell.angle_gamma   90.00
#
_symmetry.space_group_name_H-M   'P 1'
#
loop_
_entity.id
_entity.type
_entity.pdbx_description
1 polymer ?
#
loop_
_entity_poly.entity_id
_entity_poly.type
_entity_poly.pdbx_seq_one_letter_code
_entity_poly.pdbx_strand_id
1 'polypeptide(L)' 'MKKLIGRQCKNGDPNEQLLFHGTKAAGIEGIPENGYDDRHFVATGAWG' A
#
# COMPACT_ATOMS: atom_id res chain seq x y z
N MET A 1 10.47 22.75 -1.50
CA MET A 1 10.62 21.28 -1.51
C MET A 1 9.92 20.59 -2.67
N LYS A 2 8.60 20.74 -2.88
CA LYS A 2 7.87 20.05 -3.97
C LYS A 2 8.45 20.24 -5.39
N LYS A 3 8.95 21.44 -5.73
CA LYS A 3 9.54 21.75 -7.04
C LYS A 3 10.87 21.05 -7.33
N LEU A 4 11.60 20.61 -6.30
CA LEU A 4 12.90 19.95 -6.45
C LEU A 4 12.72 18.45 -6.74
N ILE A 5 11.77 17.81 -6.05
CA ILE A 5 11.44 16.39 -6.18
C ILE A 5 10.90 16.08 -7.58
N GLY A 6 9.99 16.92 -8.11
CA GLY A 6 9.47 16.76 -9.48
C GLY A 6 10.53 16.89 -10.58
N ARG A 7 11.69 17.51 -10.31
CA ARG A 7 12.80 17.61 -11.27
C ARG A 7 13.69 16.36 -11.26
N GLN A 8 13.69 15.60 -10.16
CA GLN A 8 14.49 14.39 -9.96
C GLN A 8 13.73 13.13 -10.38
N CYS A 9 12.41 13.12 -10.25
CA CYS A 9 11.52 12.06 -10.74
C CYS A 9 10.99 12.39 -12.14
N LYS A 10 11.82 12.32 -13.19
CA LYS A 10 11.31 12.39 -14.57
C LYS A 10 10.44 11.15 -14.81
N ASN A 11 9.13 11.37 -14.99
CA ASN A 11 8.10 10.35 -15.27
C ASN A 11 7.69 9.45 -14.09
N GLY A 12 7.93 9.85 -12.83
CA GLY A 12 7.48 9.12 -11.64
C GLY A 12 6.62 9.97 -10.71
N ASP A 13 5.73 9.35 -9.93
CA ASP A 13 4.99 10.05 -8.87
C ASP A 13 5.95 10.35 -7.70
N PRO A 14 6.17 11.62 -7.35
CA PRO A 14 7.06 11.98 -6.25
C PRO A 14 6.58 11.51 -4.86
N ASN A 15 5.37 10.95 -4.74
CA ASN A 15 4.81 10.44 -3.49
C ASN A 15 4.76 8.90 -3.41
N GLU A 16 5.20 8.19 -4.46
CA GLU A 16 5.24 6.73 -4.46
C GLU A 16 6.22 6.21 -3.40
N GLN A 17 5.74 5.28 -2.56
CA GLN A 17 6.48 4.75 -1.42
C GLN A 17 6.24 3.25 -1.29
N LEU A 18 7.31 2.52 -0.96
CA LEU A 18 7.22 1.12 -0.54
C LEU A 18 6.96 1.09 0.98
N LEU A 19 5.78 0.62 1.37
CA LEU A 19 5.36 0.56 2.77
C LEU A 19 5.07 -0.89 3.16
N PHE A 20 5.38 -1.25 4.41
CA PHE A 20 4.96 -2.53 4.98
C PHE A 20 3.50 -2.47 5.38
N HIS A 21 2.82 -3.61 5.28
CA HIS A 21 1.42 -3.72 5.64
C HIS A 21 1.14 -5.06 6.35
N GLY A 22 0.59 -4.98 7.56
CA GLY A 22 0.33 -6.16 8.37
C GLY A 22 -0.90 -6.95 7.90
N THR A 23 -0.81 -8.28 7.91
CA THR A 23 -1.93 -9.17 7.61
C THR A 23 -1.94 -10.36 8.57
N LYS A 24 -3.07 -11.06 8.66
CA LYS A 24 -3.17 -12.35 9.36
C LYS A 24 -2.80 -13.50 8.41
N ALA A 25 -2.48 -14.65 8.96
CA ALA A 25 -2.11 -15.84 8.19
C ALA A 25 -3.17 -16.21 7.11
N ALA A 26 -4.46 -16.04 7.43
CA ALA A 26 -5.57 -16.30 6.50
C ALA A 26 -5.54 -15.38 5.26
N GLY A 27 -4.97 -14.18 5.35
CA GLY A 27 -4.90 -13.22 4.25
C GLY A 27 -3.67 -13.39 3.34
N ILE A 28 -2.69 -14.22 3.72
CA ILE A 28 -1.41 -14.35 2.99
C ILE A 28 -1.62 -14.87 1.56
N GLU A 29 -2.54 -15.82 1.37
CA GLU A 29 -2.80 -16.44 0.06
C GLU A 29 -3.75 -15.57 -0.79
N GLY A 30 -4.72 -14.90 -0.17
CA GLY A 30 -5.74 -14.13 -0.90
C GLY A 30 -5.29 -12.74 -1.37
N ILE A 31 -4.39 -12.07 -0.64
CA ILE A 31 -3.92 -10.71 -0.98
C ILE A 31 -3.15 -10.68 -2.31
N PRO A 32 -2.22 -11.61 -2.62
CA PRO A 32 -1.54 -11.64 -3.91
C PRO A 32 -2.48 -11.84 -5.10
N GLU A 33 -3.59 -12.56 -4.91
CA GLU A 33 -4.54 -12.88 -5.98
C GLU A 33 -5.59 -11.78 -6.20
N ASN A 34 -6.08 -11.17 -5.13
CA ASN A 34 -7.25 -10.26 -5.16
C ASN A 34 -6.92 -8.82 -4.77
N GLY A 35 -5.70 -8.58 -4.27
CA GLY A 35 -5.28 -7.27 -3.75
C GLY A 35 -5.82 -6.97 -2.34
N TYR A 36 -5.51 -5.75 -1.89
CA TYR A 36 -6.05 -5.20 -0.64
C TYR A 36 -7.42 -4.56 -0.89
N ASP A 37 -8.45 -5.08 -0.21
CA ASP A 37 -9.82 -4.56 -0.21
C ASP A 37 -10.24 -3.97 1.16
N ASP A 38 -10.35 -2.65 1.23
CA ASP A 38 -10.62 -1.90 2.45
C ASP A 38 -12.01 -2.18 3.06
N ARG A 39 -12.93 -2.79 2.32
CA ARG A 39 -14.23 -3.23 2.84
C ARG A 39 -14.11 -4.36 3.86
N HIS A 40 -13.03 -5.14 3.79
CA HIS A 40 -12.71 -6.25 4.70
C HIS A 40 -11.71 -5.85 5.79
N PHE A 41 -11.39 -4.57 5.88
CA PHE A 41 -10.61 -4.01 6.98
C PHE A 41 -11.45 -4.01 8.26
N VAL A 42 -11.10 -4.84 9.24
CA VAL A 42 -11.71 -4.68 10.56
C VAL A 42 -11.15 -3.42 11.19
N ALA A 43 -12.02 -2.59 11.78
CA ALA A 43 -11.70 -1.28 12.34
C ALA A 43 -10.57 -1.28 13.41
N THR A 44 -10.12 -2.46 13.84
CA THR A 44 -8.98 -2.69 14.73
C THR A 44 -7.62 -2.77 14.02
N GLY A 45 -7.55 -2.52 12.71
CA GLY A 45 -6.27 -2.45 11.99
C GLY A 45 -5.73 -3.77 11.48
N ALA A 46 -6.50 -4.85 11.57
CA ALA A 46 -6.10 -6.17 11.11
C ALA A 46 -6.87 -6.56 9.85
N TRP A 47 -6.19 -7.20 8.90
CA TRP A 47 -6.87 -7.85 7.78
C TRP A 47 -7.46 -9.16 8.28
N GLY A 48 -8.73 -9.37 7.95
CA GLY A 48 -9.60 -10.46 8.42
C GLY A 48 -8.96 -11.82 8.26
#